data_AF-A0ABD7TGH4-F1
#
_entry.id   AF-A0ABD7TGH4-F1
#
_cell.length_a   1.000
_cell.length_b   1.000
_cell.length_c   1.000
_cell.angle_alpha   90.00
_cell.angle_beta   90.00
_cell.angle_gamma   90.00
#
_symmetry.space_group_name_H-M   'P 1'
#
loop_
_entity.id
_entity.type
_entity.pdbx_description
1 polymer ?
#
loop_
_entity_poly.entity_id
_entity_poly.type
_entity_poly.pdbx_seq_one_letter_code
_entity_poly.pdbx_strand_id
1 'polypeptide(L)'
;MIGLIPNIFAAATALNLLDFRRPHQASSGQAIDIGQCPAVSDIHSKPYTDPDLPPPYGEGYEYSAHTRGRTWKGQTAGTDDDYLAPRYALKAETITQTEGRLRCDYGGKTVVEEGVTATPYLRLNSQ
;
A
#
# COMPACT_ATOMS: atom_id res chain seq x y z
N MET A 1 -41.60 -54.52 -27.83
CA MET A 1 -41.13 -55.10 -29.10
C MET A 1 -41.33 -54.02 -30.16
N ILE A 2 -40.31 -53.72 -30.99
CA ILE A 2 -40.33 -52.81 -32.16
C ILE A 2 -40.52 -51.32 -31.75
N GLY A 3 -39.52 -50.43 -31.70
CA GLY A 3 -38.46 -50.15 -32.66
C GLY A 3 -38.99 -49.14 -33.70
N LEU A 4 -38.51 -47.89 -33.69
CA LEU A 4 -38.43 -46.97 -34.85
C LEU A 4 -37.82 -45.61 -34.44
N ILE A 5 -36.60 -45.36 -34.89
CA ILE A 5 -35.97 -44.05 -35.14
C ILE A 5 -35.79 -44.07 -36.67
N PRO A 6 -36.13 -43.02 -37.46
CA PRO A 6 -35.16 -41.92 -37.63
C PRO A 6 -35.67 -40.54 -38.10
N ASN A 7 -34.80 -39.53 -37.84
CA ASN A 7 -34.44 -38.40 -38.70
C ASN A 7 -35.56 -37.38 -39.04
N ILE A 8 -35.36 -36.08 -39.23
CA ILE A 8 -34.19 -35.26 -39.58
C ILE A 8 -34.62 -33.79 -39.49
N PHE A 9 -33.63 -32.91 -39.49
CA PHE A 9 -33.64 -31.47 -39.81
C PHE A 9 -33.62 -30.49 -38.65
N ALA A 10 -32.45 -29.86 -38.56
CA ALA A 10 -32.11 -28.69 -37.80
C ALA A 10 -32.99 -27.49 -38.15
N ALA A 11 -33.26 -26.67 -37.14
CA ALA A 11 -33.35 -25.23 -37.32
C ALA A 11 -32.78 -24.58 -36.04
N ALA A 12 -31.56 -24.10 -36.14
CA ALA A 12 -31.05 -23.12 -35.21
C ALA A 12 -31.89 -21.86 -35.36
N THR A 13 -32.53 -21.40 -34.29
CA THR A 13 -32.92 -20.00 -34.13
C THR A 13 -32.82 -19.67 -32.67
N ALA A 14 -31.75 -18.94 -32.37
CA ALA A 14 -31.51 -18.31 -31.09
C ALA A 14 -32.60 -17.29 -30.79
N LEU A 15 -33.18 -17.37 -29.60
CA LEU A 15 -33.70 -16.22 -28.86
C LEU A 15 -33.31 -16.48 -27.41
N ASN A 16 -32.18 -15.87 -27.03
CA ASN A 16 -31.58 -15.90 -25.70
C ASN A 16 -32.61 -15.44 -24.65
N LEU A 17 -33.29 -16.41 -24.04
CA LEU A 17 -34.00 -16.22 -22.79
C LEU A 17 -32.98 -16.34 -21.66
N LEU A 18 -32.81 -15.23 -20.96
CA LEU A 18 -32.46 -15.18 -19.54
C LEU A 18 -31.22 -15.98 -19.11
N ASP A 19 -30.04 -15.40 -19.36
CA ASP A 19 -28.87 -15.64 -18.52
C ASP A 19 -28.41 -14.32 -17.88
N PHE A 20 -29.18 -13.86 -16.90
CA PHE A 20 -28.70 -12.95 -15.86
C PHE A 20 -27.75 -13.71 -14.94
N ARG A 21 -26.55 -14.04 -15.44
CA ARG A 21 -25.41 -14.48 -14.62
C ARG A 21 -24.13 -14.48 -15.45
N ARG A 22 -23.61 -13.29 -15.72
CA ARG A 22 -22.15 -13.14 -15.71
C ARG A 22 -21.81 -12.51 -14.37
N PRO A 23 -21.20 -13.23 -13.40
CA PRO A 23 -20.47 -12.52 -12.37
C PRO A 23 -19.50 -11.61 -13.12
N HIS A 24 -19.59 -10.32 -12.84
CA HIS A 24 -18.55 -9.38 -13.19
C HIS A 24 -17.23 -10.06 -12.88
N GLN A 25 -16.43 -10.31 -13.90
CA GLN A 25 -15.10 -10.85 -13.76
C GLN A 25 -14.35 -9.80 -12.95
N ALA A 26 -14.38 -9.95 -11.62
CA ALA A 26 -13.50 -9.26 -10.72
C ALA A 26 -12.12 -9.73 -11.16
N SER A 27 -11.47 -8.88 -11.95
CA SER A 27 -10.03 -8.94 -12.13
C SER A 27 -9.47 -9.20 -10.74
N SER A 28 -8.65 -10.23 -10.60
CA SER A 28 -7.95 -10.58 -9.37
C SER A 28 -6.88 -9.51 -9.08
N GLY A 29 -7.30 -8.24 -8.96
CA GLY A 29 -6.52 -7.22 -8.31
C GLY A 29 -6.42 -7.66 -6.87
N GLN A 30 -5.22 -8.05 -6.44
CA GLN A 30 -4.96 -8.28 -5.03
C GLN A 30 -5.51 -7.07 -4.28
N ALA A 31 -6.42 -7.31 -3.34
CA ALA A 31 -6.89 -6.25 -2.47
C ALA A 31 -5.66 -5.66 -1.76
N ILE A 32 -5.43 -4.37 -1.95
CA ILE A 32 -4.38 -3.65 -1.24
C ILE A 32 -4.90 -3.48 0.19
N ASP A 33 -4.12 -3.97 1.14
CA ASP A 33 -4.49 -4.03 2.55
C ASP A 33 -3.44 -3.35 3.40
N ILE A 34 -3.87 -2.57 4.40
CA ILE A 34 -2.96 -1.79 5.25
C ILE A 34 -1.98 -2.68 6.01
N GLY A 35 -2.33 -3.95 6.27
CA GLY A 35 -1.44 -4.93 6.86
C GLY A 35 -0.28 -5.33 5.96
N GLN A 36 -0.25 -4.92 4.68
CA GLN A 36 0.92 -5.09 3.80
C GLN A 36 2.03 -4.08 4.10
N CYS A 37 1.73 -3.00 4.82
CA CYS A 37 2.74 -2.07 5.30
C CYS A 37 3.66 -2.76 6.32
N PRO A 38 4.96 -2.43 6.34
CA PRO A 38 5.84 -2.81 7.44
C PRO A 38 5.23 -2.49 8.80
N ALA A 39 5.35 -3.40 9.76
CA ALA A 39 5.07 -3.03 11.14
C ALA A 39 6.14 -2.01 11.56
N VAL A 40 5.79 -1.06 12.43
CA VAL A 40 6.74 -0.03 12.88
C VAL A 40 7.98 -0.64 13.54
N SER A 41 7.83 -1.79 14.20
CA SER A 41 8.94 -2.58 14.75
C SER A 41 9.92 -3.13 13.72
N ASP A 42 9.50 -3.26 12.46
CA ASP A 42 10.31 -3.78 11.36
C ASP A 42 10.97 -2.64 10.55
N ILE A 43 10.68 -1.39 10.89
CA ILE A 43 11.28 -0.21 10.26
C ILE A 43 12.55 0.16 11.04
N HIS A 44 13.62 0.42 10.30
CA HIS A 44 14.88 0.92 10.83
C HIS A 44 15.14 2.31 10.28
N SER A 45 15.60 3.21 11.16
CA SER A 45 16.02 4.56 10.83
C SER A 45 17.55 4.68 10.93
N LYS A 46 18.09 5.67 10.22
CA LYS A 46 19.44 6.20 10.46
C LYS A 46 19.46 7.69 10.08
N PRO A 47 20.36 8.50 10.69
CA PRO A 47 20.55 9.88 10.26
C PRO A 47 20.87 9.98 8.76
N TYR A 48 20.32 11.00 8.11
CA TYR A 48 20.51 11.29 6.70
C TYR A 48 20.57 12.80 6.48
N THR A 49 21.39 13.22 5.52
CA THR A 49 21.43 14.60 5.04
C THR A 49 21.17 14.60 3.55
N ASP A 50 20.09 15.28 3.14
CA ASP A 50 19.80 15.51 1.74
C ASP A 50 20.86 16.46 1.14
N PRO A 51 21.65 16.01 0.15
CA PRO A 51 22.72 16.83 -0.43
C PRO A 51 22.19 18.04 -1.22
N ASP A 52 20.92 18.02 -1.62
CA ASP A 52 20.31 19.07 -2.43
C ASP A 52 19.71 20.19 -1.57
N LEU A 53 19.68 20.03 -0.24
CA LEU A 53 19.10 20.99 0.71
C LEU A 53 20.15 21.51 1.70
N PRO A 54 20.22 22.84 1.94
CA PRO A 54 21.11 23.39 2.94
C PRO A 54 20.64 23.04 4.37
N PRO A 55 21.55 22.93 5.35
CA PRO A 55 21.18 22.82 6.75
C PRO A 55 20.32 24.00 7.24
N PRO A 56 19.39 23.78 8.20
CA PRO A 56 19.01 22.48 8.76
C PRO A 56 17.99 21.72 7.89
N TYR A 57 17.55 22.29 6.77
CA TYR A 57 16.45 21.74 5.95
C TYR A 57 16.78 20.39 5.30
N GLY A 58 18.06 20.10 5.07
CA GLY A 58 18.50 18.79 4.60
C GLY A 58 18.68 17.74 5.68
N GLU A 59 18.67 18.11 6.96
CA GLU A 59 18.90 17.18 8.07
C GLU A 59 17.64 16.38 8.41
N GLY A 60 17.82 15.08 8.63
CA GLY A 60 16.73 14.19 9.03
C GLY A 60 17.15 12.73 9.05
N TYR A 61 16.27 11.86 8.55
CA TYR A 61 16.42 10.41 8.69
C TYR A 61 16.04 9.66 7.41
N GLU A 62 16.81 8.64 7.07
CA GLU A 62 16.43 7.62 6.09
C GLU A 62 15.83 6.42 6.83
N TYR A 63 14.74 5.89 6.30
CA TYR A 63 14.00 4.75 6.83
C TYR A 63 14.02 3.60 5.84
N SER A 64 14.19 2.39 6.36
CA SER A 64 14.15 1.17 5.57
C SER A 64 13.45 0.04 6.31
N ALA A 65 12.76 -0.83 5.57
CA ALA A 65 12.19 -2.05 6.11
C ALA A 65 12.26 -3.16 5.06
N HIS A 66 12.34 -4.40 5.50
CA HIS A 66 12.23 -5.56 4.62
C HIS A 66 11.17 -6.52 5.17
N THR A 67 9.99 -6.50 4.58
CA THR A 67 8.86 -7.31 5.04
C THR A 67 8.16 -7.94 3.84
N ARG A 68 7.68 -9.18 4.02
CA ARG A 68 6.91 -9.90 2.99
C ARG A 68 7.60 -9.94 1.61
N GLY A 69 8.93 -10.07 1.61
CA GLY A 69 9.75 -10.11 0.39
C GLY A 69 9.86 -8.79 -0.37
N ARG A 70 9.45 -7.66 0.22
CA ARG A 70 9.59 -6.32 -0.35
C ARG A 70 10.53 -5.47 0.49
N THR A 71 11.35 -4.69 -0.19
CA THR A 71 12.14 -3.63 0.42
C THR A 71 11.36 -2.33 0.34
N TRP A 72 11.32 -1.62 1.46
CA TRP A 72 10.65 -0.34 1.60
C TRP A 72 11.66 0.74 1.95
N LYS A 73 11.49 1.93 1.39
CA LYS A 73 12.34 3.09 1.67
C LYS A 73 11.52 4.36 1.85
N GLY A 74 12.01 5.24 2.72
CA GLY A 74 11.47 6.58 2.92
C GLY A 74 12.49 7.49 3.56
N GLN A 75 12.22 8.78 3.54
CA GLN A 75 13.09 9.80 4.12
C GLN A 75 12.24 10.91 4.72
N THR A 76 12.76 11.53 5.78
CA THR A 76 12.27 12.81 6.31
C THR A 76 13.44 13.78 6.34
N ALA A 77 13.18 15.05 6.07
CA ALA A 77 14.16 16.13 6.07
C ALA A 77 13.56 17.35 6.79
N GLY A 78 14.42 18.26 7.25
CA GLY A 78 14.03 19.43 8.03
C GLY A 78 13.53 19.08 9.43
N THR A 79 14.05 18.01 10.02
CA THR A 79 13.65 17.56 11.36
C THR A 79 14.80 16.86 12.08
N ASP A 80 14.94 17.14 13.38
CA ASP A 80 15.87 16.43 14.27
C ASP A 80 15.24 15.14 14.84
N ASP A 81 13.95 14.93 14.58
CA ASP A 81 13.17 13.84 15.17
C ASP A 81 13.21 12.57 14.33
N ASP A 82 13.67 11.50 14.95
CA ASP A 82 13.38 10.16 14.48
C ASP A 82 11.93 9.80 14.85
N TYR A 83 11.06 9.71 13.85
CA TYR A 83 9.64 9.40 14.06
C TYR A 83 9.37 7.96 14.49
N LEU A 84 10.38 7.09 14.54
CA LEU A 84 10.26 5.78 15.18
C LEU A 84 10.34 5.85 16.72
N ALA A 85 10.68 7.01 17.30
CA ALA A 85 10.69 7.18 18.74
C ALA A 85 9.31 6.88 19.35
N PRO A 86 9.21 6.11 20.45
CA PRO A 86 7.92 5.68 21.00
C PRO A 86 6.94 6.81 21.33
N ARG A 87 7.45 8.02 21.63
CA ARG A 87 6.63 9.21 21.93
C ARG A 87 5.67 9.60 20.80
N TYR A 88 6.03 9.28 19.56
CA TYR A 88 5.21 9.57 18.38
C TYR A 88 4.12 8.55 18.13
N ALA A 89 4.16 7.37 18.77
CA ALA A 89 3.15 6.32 18.60
C ALA A 89 2.77 6.08 17.12
N LEU A 90 3.80 5.98 16.27
CA LEU A 90 3.65 5.89 14.82
C LEU A 90 2.84 4.64 14.44
N LYS A 91 1.97 4.77 13.45
CA LYS A 91 1.16 3.68 12.88
C LYS A 91 0.90 3.91 11.40
N ALA A 92 0.73 2.83 10.65
CA ALA A 92 0.26 2.94 9.27
C ALA A 92 -1.17 3.49 9.27
N GLU A 93 -1.43 4.47 8.41
CA GLU A 93 -2.75 5.09 8.26
C GLU A 93 -3.37 4.77 6.90
N THR A 94 -2.55 4.77 5.84
CA THR A 94 -3.03 4.47 4.50
C THR A 94 -2.03 3.63 3.73
N ILE A 95 -2.56 2.83 2.81
CA ILE A 95 -1.80 2.15 1.78
C ILE A 95 -2.41 2.48 0.43
N THR A 96 -1.56 2.78 -0.54
CA THR A 96 -1.95 3.08 -1.92
C THR A 96 -1.04 2.34 -2.88
N GLN A 97 -1.53 2.08 -4.10
CA GLN A 97 -0.68 1.60 -5.18
C GLN A 97 -0.63 2.67 -6.27
N THR A 98 0.58 2.98 -6.72
CA THR A 98 0.83 3.92 -7.81
C THR A 98 1.92 3.31 -8.69
N GLU A 99 1.65 3.19 -9.99
CA GLU A 99 2.60 2.62 -10.97
C GLU A 99 3.14 1.23 -10.58
N GLY A 100 2.28 0.40 -9.97
CA GLY A 100 2.65 -0.95 -9.52
C GLY A 100 3.43 -1.00 -8.20
N ARG A 101 3.86 0.14 -7.66
CA ARG A 101 4.51 0.24 -6.34
C ARG A 101 3.50 0.53 -5.25
N LEU A 102 3.68 -0.11 -4.10
CA LEU A 102 2.92 0.17 -2.90
C LEU A 102 3.55 1.35 -2.16
N ARG A 103 2.72 2.22 -1.60
CA ARG A 103 3.10 3.32 -0.73
C ARG A 103 2.31 3.23 0.56
N CYS A 104 3.02 3.27 1.67
CA CYS A 104 2.46 3.30 3.01
C CYS A 104 2.72 4.66 3.63
N ASP A 105 1.65 5.36 4.02
CA ASP A 105 1.74 6.60 4.78
C ASP A 105 1.45 6.28 6.26
N TYR A 106 2.34 6.73 7.13
CA TYR A 106 2.28 6.55 8.57
C TYR A 106 2.09 7.91 9.24
N GLY A 107 1.18 7.94 10.21
CA GLY A 107 0.93 9.06 11.09
C GLY A 107 1.12 8.66 12.54
N GLY A 108 1.17 9.65 13.41
CA GLY A 108 1.38 9.44 14.83
C GLY A 108 0.83 10.58 15.66
N LYS A 109 1.10 10.53 16.95
CA LYS A 109 0.74 11.57 17.91
C LYS A 109 1.63 12.80 17.69
N THR A 110 1.01 13.97 17.54
CA THR A 110 1.70 15.26 17.65
C THR A 110 2.26 15.44 19.05
N VAL A 111 3.54 15.78 19.15
CA VAL A 111 4.24 16.07 20.40
C VAL A 111 4.56 17.56 20.45
N VAL A 112 4.38 18.17 21.62
CA VAL A 112 4.75 19.56 21.89
C VAL A 112 5.67 19.57 23.11
N GLU A 113 6.92 19.94 22.90
CA GLU A 113 7.97 19.98 23.93
C GLU A 113 8.72 21.30 23.81
N GLU A 114 8.87 22.03 24.93
CA GLU A 114 9.60 23.30 25.00
C GLU A 114 9.18 24.35 23.95
N GLY A 115 7.91 24.33 23.52
CA GLY A 115 7.37 25.24 22.51
C GLY A 115 7.60 24.79 21.05
N VAL A 116 8.30 23.68 20.83
CA VAL A 116 8.47 23.04 19.52
C VAL A 116 7.35 22.02 19.32
N THR A 117 6.69 22.09 18.16
CA THR A 117 5.64 21.14 17.77
C THR A 117 6.17 20.19 16.69
N ALA A 118 6.15 18.90 16.97
CA ALA A 118 6.52 17.85 16.04
C ALA A 118 5.29 17.02 15.67
N THR A 119 4.94 16.99 14.38
CA THR A 119 3.85 16.14 13.86
C THR A 119 4.46 15.05 12.99
N PRO A 120 4.51 13.80 13.47
CA PRO A 120 5.19 12.72 12.78
C PRO A 120 4.44 12.35 11.50
N TYR A 121 5.17 12.31 10.40
CA TYR A 121 4.68 11.84 9.12
C TYR A 121 5.80 11.09 8.40
N LEU A 122 5.59 9.80 8.17
CA LEU A 122 6.55 8.94 7.47
C LEU A 122 5.88 8.31 6.26
N ARG A 123 6.52 8.39 5.10
CA ARG A 123 6.10 7.72 3.88
C ARG A 123 7.13 6.69 3.47
N LEU A 124 6.70 5.44 3.31
CA LEU A 124 7.52 4.37 2.77
C LEU A 124 6.99 3.92 1.40
N ASN A 125 7.88 3.85 0.42
CA ASN A 125 7.59 3.30 -0.91
C ASN A 125 8.25 1.92 -1.06
N SER A 126 7.54 0.96 -1.64
CA SER A 126 8.13 -0.30 -2.05
C SER A 126 9.03 -0.08 -3.25
N GLN A 127 10.22 -0.67 -3.23
CA GLN A 127 11.22 -0.53 -4.30
C GLN A 127 10.86 -1.33 -5.56
#